data_AF-A0A7X9LBV5-F1
#
_entry.id   AF-A0A7X9LBV5-F1
#
_cell.length_a   1.000
_cell.length_b   1.000
_cell.length_c   1.000
_cell.angle_alpha   90.00
_cell.angle_beta   90.00
_cell.angle_gamma   90.00
#
_symmetry.space_group_name_H-M   'P 1'
#
loop_
_entity.id
_entity.type
_entity.pdbx_description
1 polymer ?
#
loop_
_entity_poly.entity_id
_entity_poly.type
_entity_poly.pdbx_seq_one_letter_code
_entity_poly.pdbx_strand_id
1 'polypeptide(L)'
;MSTTTVAAPKRRLLLTGLIVAAAVAAIELVGSLTGLADSDGVGLIIALATVLLALATLVLVPMARRGRRGPALAVAGTRVVASLFGLPAFFIPGVPAVGVIAAASGIVIAVGVAICVVSGSEGRA
;
A
#
# COMPACT_ATOMS: atom_id res chain seq x y z
N MET A 1 34.36 19.44 20.43
CA MET A 1 34.61 18.42 19.39
C MET A 1 33.30 17.70 19.16
N SER A 2 32.67 17.95 18.00
CA SER A 2 31.23 17.76 17.77
C SER A 2 30.84 16.30 17.61
N THR A 3 29.85 15.85 18.38
CA THR A 3 29.17 14.56 18.24
C THR A 3 28.14 14.63 17.12
N THR A 4 28.53 14.29 15.89
CA THR A 4 27.58 14.04 14.79
C THR A 4 26.87 12.72 15.01
N THR A 5 25.70 12.78 15.64
CA THR A 5 24.81 11.63 15.86
C THR A 5 24.17 11.20 14.53
N VAL A 6 24.78 10.22 13.85
CA VAL A 6 24.21 9.54 12.68
C VAL A 6 23.15 8.52 13.13
N ALA A 7 21.96 9.00 13.51
CA ALA A 7 20.83 8.14 13.93
C ALA A 7 19.59 8.26 13.03
N ALA A 8 19.75 8.67 11.77
CA ALA A 8 18.64 9.07 10.90
C ALA A 8 18.11 8.10 9.81
N PRO A 9 18.61 6.86 9.57
CA PRO A 9 18.15 6.08 8.42
C PRO A 9 16.75 5.46 8.61
N LYS A 10 16.50 4.78 9.74
CA LYS A 10 15.28 3.96 9.93
C LYS A 10 13.99 4.79 10.00
N ARG A 11 14.03 5.98 10.61
CA ARG A 11 12.86 6.89 10.67
C ARG A 11 12.51 7.47 9.30
N ARG A 12 13.51 7.79 8.47
CA ARG A 12 13.29 8.26 7.10
C ARG A 12 12.64 7.16 6.27
N LEU A 13 13.17 5.93 6.32
CA LEU A 13 12.58 4.75 5.68
C LEU A 13 11.10 4.52 6.05
N LEU A 14 10.77 4.58 7.35
CA LEU A 14 9.37 4.45 7.81
C LEU A 14 8.47 5.53 7.21
N LEU A 15 8.91 6.79 7.25
CA LEU A 15 8.12 7.91 6.74
C LEU A 15 7.94 7.82 5.22
N THR A 16 9.01 7.49 4.49
CA THR A 16 8.96 7.28 3.04
C THR A 16 7.97 6.16 2.69
N GLY A 17 8.06 5.01 3.37
CA GLY A 17 7.13 3.91 3.19
C GLY A 17 5.67 4.30 3.46
N LEU A 18 5.41 5.06 4.52
CA LEU A 18 4.07 5.53 4.87
C LEU A 18 3.53 6.58 3.88
N ILE A 19 4.37 7.47 3.35
CA ILE A 19 3.98 8.44 2.34
C ILE A 19 3.61 7.73 1.04
N VAL A 20 4.43 6.77 0.60
CA VAL A 20 4.14 5.96 -0.59
C VAL A 20 2.86 5.15 -0.36
N ALA A 21 2.68 4.52 0.79
CA ALA A 21 1.47 3.77 1.12
C ALA A 21 0.20 4.63 1.04
N ALA A 22 0.27 5.86 1.57
CA ALA A 22 -0.83 6.81 1.54
C ALA A 22 -1.12 7.31 0.12
N ALA A 23 -0.09 7.63 -0.66
CA ALA A 23 -0.24 8.07 -2.04
C ALA A 23 -0.89 6.99 -2.91
N VAL A 24 -0.40 5.75 -2.81
CA VAL A 24 -0.99 4.61 -3.54
C VAL A 24 -2.43 4.38 -3.09
N ALA A 25 -2.73 4.54 -1.79
CA ALA A 25 -4.09 4.33 -1.28
C ALA A 25 -5.05 5.36 -1.85
N ALA A 26 -4.61 6.61 -1.96
CA ALA A 26 -5.39 7.66 -2.58
C ALA A 26 -5.63 7.38 -4.07
N ILE A 27 -4.61 6.93 -4.81
CA ILE A 27 -4.75 6.60 -6.24
C ILE A 27 -5.73 5.44 -6.44
N GLU A 28 -5.58 4.36 -5.66
CA GLU A 28 -6.50 3.21 -5.70
C GLU A 28 -7.93 3.62 -5.35
N LEU A 29 -8.09 4.42 -4.28
CA LEU A 29 -9.40 4.91 -3.85
C LEU A 29 -10.09 5.71 -4.96
N VAL A 30 -9.37 6.64 -5.60
CA VAL A 30 -9.90 7.43 -6.72
C VAL A 30 -10.24 6.51 -7.89
N GLY A 31 -9.33 5.62 -8.28
CA GLY A 31 -9.54 4.69 -9.39
C GLY A 31 -10.77 3.80 -9.20
N SER A 32 -10.88 3.15 -8.03
CA SER A 32 -12.02 2.29 -7.70
C SER A 32 -13.33 3.09 -7.62
N LEU A 33 -13.32 4.29 -7.06
CA LEU A 33 -14.53 5.15 -7.00
C LEU A 33 -14.98 5.61 -8.40
N THR A 34 -14.03 5.92 -9.30
CA THR A 34 -14.38 6.27 -10.69
C THR A 34 -14.89 5.08 -11.50
N GLY A 35 -14.42 3.87 -11.21
CA GLY A 35 -14.85 2.64 -11.89
C GLY A 35 -16.12 2.01 -11.33
N LEU A 36 -16.66 2.52 -10.22
CA LEU A 36 -17.80 1.92 -9.52
C LEU A 36 -19.08 1.91 -10.38
N ALA A 37 -19.29 2.96 -11.18
CA ALA A 37 -20.49 3.13 -11.98
C ALA A 37 -20.64 2.10 -13.12
N ASP A 38 -19.51 1.60 -13.62
CA ASP A 38 -19.44 0.64 -14.74
C ASP A 38 -19.14 -0.80 -14.29
N SER A 39 -19.12 -1.04 -12.97
CA SER A 39 -18.73 -2.33 -12.41
C SER A 39 -19.88 -3.34 -12.39
N ASP A 40 -19.63 -4.55 -12.88
CA ASP A 40 -20.54 -5.70 -12.81
C ASP A 40 -20.50 -6.37 -11.42
N GLY A 41 -21.29 -7.42 -11.18
CA GLY A 41 -21.42 -8.01 -9.83
C GLY A 41 -20.10 -8.44 -9.19
N VAL A 42 -19.17 -9.00 -9.97
CA VAL A 42 -17.84 -9.39 -9.46
C VAL A 42 -16.91 -8.18 -9.35
N GLY A 43 -16.91 -7.28 -10.35
CA GLY A 43 -16.14 -6.06 -10.34
C GLY A 43 -16.49 -5.13 -9.17
N LEU A 44 -17.77 -5.04 -8.82
CA LEU A 44 -18.27 -4.23 -7.71
C LEU A 44 -17.72 -4.72 -6.36
N ILE A 45 -17.69 -6.05 -6.15
CA ILE A 45 -17.14 -6.64 -4.91
C ILE A 45 -15.65 -6.32 -4.78
N ILE A 46 -14.88 -6.45 -5.87
CA ILE A 46 -13.45 -6.13 -5.88
C ILE A 46 -13.22 -4.63 -5.66
N ALA A 47 -14.03 -3.78 -6.29
CA ALA A 47 -13.94 -2.34 -6.13
C ALA A 47 -14.26 -1.90 -4.68
N LEU A 48 -15.30 -2.46 -4.06
CA LEU A 48 -15.62 -2.20 -2.66
C LEU A 48 -14.52 -2.69 -1.70
N ALA A 49 -13.98 -3.90 -1.93
CA ALA A 49 -12.89 -4.42 -1.12
C ALA A 49 -11.65 -3.53 -1.20
N THR A 50 -11.26 -3.12 -2.41
CA THR A 50 -10.10 -2.23 -2.61
C THR A 50 -10.30 -0.85 -1.97
N VAL A 51 -11.51 -0.27 -2.06
CA VAL A 51 -11.88 0.98 -1.36
C VAL A 51 -11.71 0.82 0.15
N LEU A 52 -12.24 -0.25 0.74
CA LEU A 52 -12.13 -0.50 2.18
C LEU A 52 -10.67 -0.65 2.62
N LEU A 53 -9.85 -1.38 1.86
CA LEU A 53 -8.43 -1.53 2.16
C LEU A 53 -7.65 -0.21 2.02
N ALA A 54 -7.98 0.61 1.02
CA ALA A 54 -7.38 1.92 0.82
C ALA A 54 -7.72 2.86 2.00
N LEU A 55 -8.98 2.89 2.43
CA LEU A 55 -9.42 3.66 3.59
C LEU A 55 -8.75 3.18 4.87
N ALA A 56 -8.71 1.87 5.11
CA ALA A 56 -8.02 1.29 6.26
C ALA A 56 -6.54 1.72 6.28
N THR A 57 -5.87 1.67 5.12
CA THR A 57 -4.48 2.11 4.98
C THR A 57 -4.32 3.59 5.34
N LEU A 58 -5.19 4.47 4.82
CA LEU A 58 -5.15 5.91 5.11
C LEU A 58 -5.36 6.22 6.61
N VAL A 59 -6.26 5.48 7.29
CA VAL A 59 -6.50 5.62 8.73
C VAL A 59 -5.32 5.09 9.56
N LEU A 60 -4.66 4.02 9.11
CA LEU A 60 -3.53 3.42 9.82
C LEU A 60 -2.24 4.24 9.69
N VAL A 61 -2.07 4.99 8.59
CA VAL A 61 -0.88 5.83 8.37
C VAL A 61 -0.57 6.79 9.53
N PRO A 62 -1.48 7.65 10.02
CA PRO A 62 -1.19 8.55 11.14
C PRO A 62 -0.88 7.79 12.44
N MET A 63 -1.48 6.61 12.66
CA MET A 63 -1.15 5.76 13.80
C MET A 63 0.25 5.15 13.69
N ALA A 64 0.63 4.69 12.49
CA ALA A 64 1.93 4.12 12.20
C ALA A 64 3.07 5.15 12.24
N ARG A 65 2.79 6.44 11.97
CA ARG A 65 3.78 7.54 12.09
C ARG A 65 4.35 7.68 13.52
N ARG A 66 3.62 7.23 14.54
CA ARG A 66 4.11 7.22 15.93
C ARG A 66 5.18 6.13 16.17
N GLY A 67 5.43 5.25 15.21
CA GLY A 67 6.42 4.17 15.29
C GLY A 67 5.91 2.92 16.01
N ARG A 68 4.60 2.79 16.21
CA ARG A 68 4.00 1.58 16.80
C ARG A 68 4.05 0.44 15.77
N ARG A 69 4.58 -0.71 16.16
CA ARG A 69 4.74 -1.90 15.28
C ARG A 69 3.41 -2.45 14.77
N GLY A 70 2.37 -2.50 15.60
CA GLY A 70 1.05 -3.01 15.20
C GLY A 70 0.44 -2.28 14.00
N PRO A 71 0.24 -0.96 14.05
CA PRO A 71 -0.25 -0.18 12.92
C PRO A 71 0.66 -0.24 11.68
N ALA A 72 1.98 -0.31 11.87
CA ALA A 72 2.93 -0.45 10.76
C ALA A 72 2.76 -1.80 10.04
N LEU A 73 2.64 -2.90 10.79
CA LEU A 73 2.34 -4.23 10.26
C LEU A 73 0.96 -4.27 9.59
N ALA A 74 -0.03 -3.57 10.14
CA ALA A 74 -1.35 -3.48 9.54
C ALA A 74 -1.31 -2.77 8.16
N VAL A 75 -0.55 -1.67 8.02
CA VAL A 75 -0.33 -1.01 6.72
C VAL A 75 0.38 -1.94 5.71
N ALA A 76 1.40 -2.66 6.16
CA ALA A 76 2.08 -3.63 5.31
C ALA A 76 1.13 -4.76 4.88
N GLY A 77 0.33 -5.27 5.82
CA GLY A 77 -0.66 -6.32 5.58
C GLY A 77 -1.73 -5.91 4.60
N THR A 78 -2.36 -4.73 4.78
CA THR A 78 -3.36 -4.22 3.84
C THR A 78 -2.78 -4.05 2.45
N ARG A 79 -1.53 -3.59 2.34
CA ARG A 79 -0.83 -3.45 1.05
C ARG A 79 -0.62 -4.78 0.34
N VAL A 80 -0.15 -5.79 1.07
CA VAL A 80 0.02 -7.14 0.51
C VAL A 80 -1.33 -7.70 0.07
N VAL A 81 -2.36 -7.62 0.91
CA VAL A 81 -3.70 -8.12 0.56
C VAL A 81 -4.27 -7.37 -0.65
N ALA A 82 -4.12 -6.04 -0.72
CA ALA A 82 -4.55 -5.25 -1.87
C ALA A 82 -3.87 -5.71 -3.17
N SER A 83 -2.57 -6.05 -3.11
CA SER A 83 -1.83 -6.53 -4.27
C SER A 83 -2.33 -7.87 -4.83
N LEU A 84 -2.93 -8.72 -3.97
CA LEU A 84 -3.48 -10.01 -4.39
C LEU A 84 -4.68 -9.84 -5.33
N PHE A 85 -5.43 -8.75 -5.21
CA PHE A 85 -6.54 -8.45 -6.11
C PHE A 85 -6.09 -8.15 -7.55
N GLY A 86 -4.80 -7.81 -7.76
CA GLY A 86 -4.22 -7.65 -9.08
C GLY A 86 -3.82 -8.96 -9.77
N LEU A 87 -3.73 -10.08 -9.02
CA LEU A 87 -3.25 -11.36 -9.57
C LEU A 87 -4.11 -11.93 -10.71
N PRO A 88 -5.46 -11.86 -10.68
CA PRO A 88 -6.29 -12.39 -11.76
C PRO A 88 -5.94 -11.79 -13.13
N ALA A 89 -5.44 -10.55 -13.19
CA ALA A 89 -5.07 -9.88 -14.44
C ALA A 89 -3.97 -10.62 -15.23
N PHE A 90 -3.15 -11.45 -14.57
CA PHE A 90 -2.10 -12.24 -15.23
C PHE A 90 -2.61 -13.55 -15.84
N PHE A 91 -3.78 -14.03 -15.41
CA PHE A 91 -4.32 -15.33 -15.80
C PHE A 91 -5.52 -15.22 -16.74
N ILE A 92 -6.14 -14.04 -16.85
CA ILE A 92 -7.30 -13.82 -17.71
C ILE A 92 -6.81 -13.39 -19.10
N PRO A 93 -7.02 -14.21 -20.14
CA PRO A 93 -6.70 -13.81 -21.51
C PRO A 93 -7.62 -12.65 -21.94
N GLY A 94 -7.05 -11.68 -22.67
CA GLY A 94 -7.78 -10.50 -23.16
C GLY A 94 -7.68 -9.27 -22.27
N VAL A 95 -7.00 -9.34 -21.11
CA VAL A 95 -6.66 -8.14 -20.32
C VAL A 95 -5.65 -7.29 -21.10
N PRO A 96 -5.91 -5.98 -21.30
CA PRO A 96 -4.96 -5.10 -21.99
C PRO A 96 -3.60 -5.09 -21.28
N ALA A 97 -2.50 -5.01 -22.06
CA ALA A 97 -1.14 -4.97 -21.52
C ALA A 97 -0.94 -3.90 -20.44
N VAL A 98 -1.61 -2.74 -20.60
CA VAL A 98 -1.60 -1.64 -19.62
C VAL A 98 -2.14 -2.10 -18.26
N GLY A 99 -3.21 -2.90 -18.23
CA GLY A 99 -3.79 -3.43 -17.00
C GLY A 99 -2.85 -4.41 -16.29
N VAL A 100 -2.16 -5.27 -17.05
CA VAL A 100 -1.16 -6.20 -16.50
C VAL A 100 0.04 -5.45 -15.91
N ILE A 101 0.53 -4.41 -16.60
CA ILE A 101 1.63 -3.56 -16.12
C ILE A 101 1.22 -2.80 -14.85
N ALA A 102 -0.01 -2.29 -14.78
CA ALA A 102 -0.54 -1.63 -13.59
C ALA A 102 -0.62 -2.60 -12.39
N ALA A 103 -1.10 -3.83 -12.61
CA ALA A 103 -1.10 -4.87 -11.58
C ALA A 103 0.31 -5.22 -11.10
N ALA A 104 1.25 -5.43 -12.04
CA ALA A 104 2.65 -5.75 -11.72
C ALA A 104 3.32 -4.63 -10.91
N SER A 105 3.18 -3.38 -11.35
CA SER A 105 3.76 -2.24 -10.65
C SER A 105 3.13 -2.04 -9.26
N GLY A 106 1.81 -2.23 -9.12
CA GLY A 106 1.12 -2.21 -7.84
C GLY A 106 1.69 -3.24 -6.84
N ILE A 107 1.95 -4.48 -7.30
CA ILE A 107 2.57 -5.53 -6.48
C ILE A 107 3.98 -5.11 -6.03
N VAL A 108 4.82 -4.63 -6.95
CA VAL A 108 6.19 -4.18 -6.62
C VAL A 108 6.16 -3.06 -5.59
N ILE A 109 5.27 -2.09 -5.74
CA ILE A 109 5.13 -0.98 -4.78
C ILE A 109 4.63 -1.49 -3.43
N ALA A 110 3.65 -2.40 -3.40
CA ALA A 110 3.14 -2.97 -2.16
C ALA A 110 4.25 -3.69 -1.37
N VAL A 111 5.08 -4.48 -2.05
CA VAL A 111 6.25 -5.15 -1.44
C VAL A 111 7.27 -4.13 -0.96
N GLY A 112 7.60 -3.12 -1.77
CA GLY A 112 8.53 -2.06 -1.37
C GLY A 112 8.05 -1.28 -0.14
N VAL A 113 6.76 -0.97 -0.06
CA VAL A 113 6.12 -0.35 1.10
C VAL A 113 6.23 -1.26 2.33
N ALA A 114 5.91 -2.54 2.20
CA ALA A 114 6.00 -3.49 3.30
C ALA A 114 7.42 -3.56 3.86
N ILE A 115 8.44 -3.67 3.00
CA ILE A 115 9.84 -3.68 3.40
C ILE A 115 10.21 -2.38 4.12
N CYS A 116 9.91 -1.21 3.53
CA CYS A 116 10.24 0.09 4.13
C CYS A 116 9.59 0.28 5.51
N VAL A 117 8.32 -0.11 5.64
CA VAL A 117 7.54 0.05 6.87
C VAL A 117 8.01 -0.92 7.96
N VAL A 118 8.24 -2.19 7.62
CA VAL A 118 8.73 -3.20 8.58
C VAL A 118 10.14 -2.84 9.05
N SER A 119 11.10 -2.65 8.14
CA SER A 119 12.49 -2.34 8.49
C SER A 119 12.64 -0.99 9.22
N GLY A 120 11.76 -0.02 8.91
CA GLY A 120 11.70 1.25 9.62
C GLY A 120 11.11 1.17 11.04
N SER A 121 10.24 0.18 11.30
CA SER A 121 9.56 -0.03 12.58
C SER A 121 10.38 -0.82 13.62
N GLU A 122 11.37 -1.60 13.18
CA GLU A 122 12.15 -2.48 14.06
C GLU A 122 13.03 -1.72 15.06
N GLY A 123 13.48 -0.50 14.72
CA GLY A 123 14.38 0.30 15.58
C GLY A 123 13.72 1.08 16.72
N ARG A 124 12.44 0.84 17.04
CA ARG A 124 11.67 1.58 18.05
C ARG A 124 10.98 0.69 19.10
N ALA A 125 11.38 -0.58 19.22
CA ALA A 125 10.94 -1.44 20.32
C ALA A 125 11.82 -1.30 21.55
#